data_AF-A0A660YWQ4-F1
#
_entry.id   AF-A0A660YWQ4-F1
#
_cell.length_a   1.000
_cell.length_b   1.000
_cell.length_c   1.000
_cell.angle_alpha   90.00
_cell.angle_beta   90.00
_cell.angle_gamma   90.00
#
_symmetry.space_group_name_H-M   'P 1'
#
loop_
_entity.id
_entity.type
_entity.pdbx_description
1 polymer ?
#
loop_
_entity_poly.entity_id
_entity_poly.type
_entity_poly.pdbx_seq_one_letter_code
_entity_poly.pdbx_strand_id
1 'polypeptide(L)'
;MAEYIILLGATITSKVGWKMRTFKFFLLCFLLSFTITPAAYAQTAEYEYTFIFSDEFNNSQDLILGKDPFGTDGIDTLFGEEFIPQVPPGEFGVRFQLPPDTSITTIKDIRFGCYWATGHEHLLDLNYQTGSSSISVFWEWGTWDVYSLDWVEFINPFTGQTLASFSWSPDTSFFAIPSSLTKIEIWTGYGGTLSTVEYELYTPNGGEILEGGNIYEITWWSNELAPWMDIEFSSDSGTTWNLIADSVWTTNSSYSWLVPNIESENCLIRIGGYPCNFDVSDSVFTITNPVSIED
;
A
#
# COMPACT_ATOMS: atom_id res chain seq x y z
N MET A 1 14.57 -13.45 13.24
CA MET A 1 15.62 -14.14 12.46
C MET A 1 16.85 -14.32 13.35
N ALA A 2 17.45 -15.50 13.29
CA ALA A 2 18.52 -15.95 14.20
C ALA A 2 19.82 -15.15 14.04
N GLU A 3 20.44 -14.78 15.16
CA GLU A 3 21.78 -14.18 15.21
C GLU A 3 22.85 -15.27 14.98
N TYR A 4 23.58 -15.18 13.88
CA TYR A 4 24.78 -15.98 13.65
C TYR A 4 26.01 -15.25 14.22
N ILE A 5 26.53 -15.73 15.35
CA ILE A 5 27.82 -15.28 15.90
C ILE A 5 28.94 -16.02 15.16
N ILE A 6 29.66 -15.33 14.28
CA ILE A 6 30.87 -15.86 13.65
C ILE A 6 32.07 -15.50 14.55
N LEU A 7 32.59 -16.48 15.29
CA LEU A 7 33.83 -16.36 16.07
C LEU A 7 35.04 -16.65 15.16
N LEU A 8 35.68 -15.60 14.64
CA LEU A 8 36.98 -15.73 13.96
C LEU A 8 38.11 -15.68 14.99
N GLY A 9 38.60 -16.85 15.41
CA GLY A 9 39.81 -16.96 16.21
C GLY A 9 41.07 -16.81 15.34
N ALA A 10 41.74 -15.67 15.41
CA ALA A 10 43.06 -15.50 14.78
C ALA A 10 44.17 -15.97 15.74
N THR A 11 44.89 -17.03 15.37
CA THR A 11 46.10 -17.47 16.07
C THR A 11 47.32 -16.97 15.29
N ILE A 12 48.07 -16.02 15.84
CA ILE A 12 49.36 -15.59 15.27
C ILE A 12 50.48 -16.27 16.05
N THR A 13 51.18 -17.21 15.42
CA THR A 13 52.41 -17.81 15.93
C THR A 13 53.62 -17.15 15.28
N SER A 14 54.49 -16.52 16.07
CA SER A 14 55.85 -16.18 15.63
C SER A 14 56.88 -16.98 16.44
N LYS A 15 57.83 -17.60 15.74
CA LYS A 15 58.95 -18.35 16.33
C LYS A 15 60.19 -17.45 16.37
N VAL A 16 60.58 -16.98 17.56
CA VAL A 16 61.99 -16.63 17.85
C VAL A 16 62.28 -16.84 19.36
N GLY A 17 63.24 -17.71 19.68
CA GLY A 17 64.05 -17.66 20.91
C GLY A 17 63.42 -18.13 22.23
N TRP A 18 64.16 -18.95 22.98
CA TRP A 18 63.72 -19.63 24.21
C TRP A 18 63.37 -18.71 25.40
N LYS A 19 62.08 -18.65 25.77
CA LYS A 19 61.51 -18.71 27.14
C LYS A 19 60.00 -18.47 27.05
N MET A 20 59.19 -19.50 27.33
CA MET A 20 57.73 -19.33 27.42
C MET A 20 57.38 -18.45 28.62
N ARG A 21 56.80 -17.27 28.34
CA ARG A 21 56.02 -16.48 29.30
C ARG A 21 54.65 -16.23 28.68
N THR A 22 53.62 -16.83 29.24
CA THR A 22 52.22 -16.59 28.87
C THR A 22 51.82 -15.19 29.33
N PHE A 23 51.73 -14.23 28.41
CA PHE A 23 51.10 -12.93 28.64
C PHE A 23 49.62 -13.03 28.25
N LYS A 24 48.72 -13.01 29.24
CA LYS A 24 47.28 -12.83 28.98
C LYS A 24 47.04 -11.34 28.73
N PHE A 25 46.97 -10.94 27.45
CA PHE A 25 46.42 -9.62 27.09
C PHE A 25 44.90 -9.74 27.08
N PHE A 26 44.23 -9.05 28.02
CA PHE A 26 42.80 -8.79 27.92
C PHE A 26 42.60 -7.71 26.84
N LEU A 27 42.19 -8.14 25.64
CA LEU A 27 41.76 -7.22 24.59
C LEU A 27 40.35 -6.74 24.96
N LEU A 28 40.24 -5.49 25.43
CA LEU A 28 38.96 -4.83 25.66
C LEU A 28 38.38 -4.45 24.28
N CYS A 29 37.60 -5.36 23.67
CA CYS A 29 36.87 -5.06 22.44
C CYS A 29 35.73 -4.08 22.76
N PHE A 30 35.89 -2.82 22.37
CA PHE A 30 34.75 -1.90 22.23
C PHE A 30 33.90 -2.39 21.06
N LEU A 31 32.77 -3.03 21.36
CA LEU A 31 31.73 -3.34 20.39
C LEU A 31 31.06 -2.02 20.01
N LEU A 32 31.48 -1.45 18.87
CA LEU A 32 30.71 -0.40 18.22
C LEU A 32 29.49 -1.08 17.59
N SER A 33 28.35 -1.02 18.26
CA SER A 33 27.07 -1.42 17.67
C SER A 33 26.66 -0.37 16.64
N PHE A 34 26.97 -0.62 15.37
CA PHE A 34 26.33 0.09 14.28
C PHE A 34 24.91 -0.48 14.12
N THR A 35 23.91 0.28 14.56
CA THR A 35 22.54 0.04 14.10
C THR A 35 22.48 0.49 12.64
N ILE A 36 22.55 -0.47 11.72
CA ILE A 36 22.13 -0.22 10.34
C ILE A 36 20.61 -0.16 10.41
N THR A 37 20.04 1.04 10.55
CA THR A 37 18.65 1.25 10.18
C THR A 37 18.55 0.91 8.70
N PRO A 38 17.74 -0.07 8.26
CA PRO A 38 17.46 -0.19 6.85
C PRO A 38 16.96 1.18 6.40
N ALA A 39 17.57 1.75 5.36
CA ALA A 39 16.92 2.84 4.66
C ALA A 39 15.57 2.30 4.24
N ALA A 40 14.48 2.82 4.82
CA ALA A 40 13.16 2.62 4.27
C ALA A 40 13.25 3.21 2.87
N TYR A 41 13.36 2.35 1.86
CA TYR A 41 13.15 2.79 0.50
C TYR A 41 11.70 3.21 0.46
N ALA A 42 11.44 4.52 0.41
CA ALA A 42 10.10 5.03 0.16
C ALA A 42 9.62 4.38 -1.13
N GLN A 43 8.55 3.60 -1.02
CA GLN A 43 7.91 2.97 -2.16
C GLN A 43 7.15 4.07 -2.90
N THR A 44 7.23 4.09 -4.23
CA THR A 44 6.32 4.91 -5.03
C THR A 44 4.97 4.21 -5.05
N ALA A 45 3.89 4.94 -4.76
CA ALA A 45 2.55 4.41 -4.89
C ALA A 45 2.29 3.95 -6.33
N GLU A 46 1.34 3.03 -6.52
CA GLU A 46 0.96 2.56 -7.85
C GLU A 46 0.61 3.72 -8.80
N TYR A 47 -0.07 4.75 -8.28
CA TYR A 47 -0.37 5.99 -9.00
C TYR A 47 -0.05 7.22 -8.16
N GLU A 48 0.63 8.19 -8.78
CA GLU A 48 0.90 9.51 -8.20
C GLU A 48 0.68 10.62 -9.26
N TYR A 49 -0.04 11.66 -8.86
CA TYR A 49 -0.39 12.81 -9.69
C TYR A 49 -0.04 14.11 -8.97
N THR A 50 0.88 14.87 -9.57
CA THR A 50 1.32 16.16 -9.02
C THR A 50 0.45 17.28 -9.52
N PHE A 51 -0.10 18.06 -8.59
CA PHE A 51 -0.72 19.35 -8.83
C PHE A 51 0.21 20.45 -8.32
N ILE A 52 0.35 21.50 -9.10
CA ILE A 52 1.19 22.65 -8.77
C ILE A 52 0.26 23.82 -8.47
N PHE A 53 0.30 24.29 -7.22
CA PHE A 53 -0.43 25.46 -6.76
C PHE A 53 0.53 26.64 -6.74
N SER A 54 0.15 27.76 -7.34
CA SER A 54 0.96 28.99 -7.33
C SER A 54 0.13 30.25 -7.15
N ASP A 55 0.71 31.26 -6.51
CA ASP A 55 0.11 32.59 -6.42
C ASP A 55 0.67 33.58 -7.45
N GLU A 56 0.12 34.79 -7.46
CA GLU A 56 0.50 35.88 -8.37
C GLU A 56 1.92 36.42 -8.12
N PHE A 57 2.58 36.00 -7.03
CA PHE A 57 3.95 36.39 -6.66
C PHE A 57 4.97 35.29 -6.97
N ASN A 58 4.56 34.23 -7.68
CA ASN A 58 5.35 33.05 -8.01
C ASN A 58 5.80 32.21 -6.80
N ASN A 59 5.10 32.31 -5.66
CA ASN A 59 5.22 31.26 -4.66
C ASN A 59 4.48 30.03 -5.19
N SER A 60 5.09 28.86 -5.06
CA SER A 60 4.56 27.62 -5.62
C SER A 60 4.73 26.47 -4.66
N GLN A 61 3.79 25.53 -4.70
CA GLN A 61 3.82 24.30 -3.94
C GLN A 61 3.20 23.15 -4.72
N ASP A 62 3.92 22.04 -4.71
CA ASP A 62 3.45 20.78 -5.27
C ASP A 62 2.64 20.02 -4.21
N LEU A 63 1.52 19.47 -4.65
CA LEU A 63 0.75 18.49 -3.92
C LEU A 63 0.68 17.21 -4.75
N ILE A 64 0.91 16.07 -4.10
CA ILE A 64 0.87 14.77 -4.76
C ILE A 64 -0.35 14.03 -4.23
N LEU A 65 -1.34 13.77 -5.08
CA LEU A 65 -2.36 12.78 -4.75
C LEU A 65 -2.00 11.46 -5.40
N GLY A 66 -2.45 10.37 -4.80
CA GLY A 66 -2.20 9.06 -5.37
C GLY A 66 -3.14 8.01 -4.85
N LYS A 67 -2.95 6.83 -5.39
CA LYS A 67 -3.74 5.65 -5.09
C LYS A 67 -2.79 4.47 -5.00
N ASP A 68 -2.95 3.70 -3.94
CA ASP A 68 -2.23 2.45 -3.76
C ASP A 68 -3.13 1.44 -3.03
N PRO A 69 -3.02 0.14 -3.35
CA PRO A 69 -3.63 -0.93 -2.58
C PRO A 69 -3.38 -0.82 -1.07
N PHE A 70 -2.20 -0.37 -0.65
CA PHE A 70 -1.84 -0.24 0.77
C PHE A 70 -1.95 1.19 1.31
N GLY A 71 -2.42 2.14 0.49
CA GLY A 71 -2.69 3.50 0.93
C GLY A 71 -3.80 3.52 2.00
N THR A 72 -3.86 4.58 2.79
CA THR A 72 -4.87 4.77 3.82
C THR A 72 -5.43 6.19 3.76
N ASP A 73 -6.40 6.50 4.62
CA ASP A 73 -6.88 7.88 4.80
C ASP A 73 -5.97 8.69 5.74
N GLY A 74 -4.96 8.05 6.35
CA GLY A 74 -4.02 8.66 7.29
C GLY A 74 -2.61 8.78 6.69
N ILE A 75 -1.62 9.07 7.53
CA ILE A 75 -0.23 9.25 7.08
C ILE A 75 0.40 7.90 6.71
N ASP A 76 0.71 7.74 5.43
CA ASP A 76 1.41 6.57 4.89
C ASP A 76 2.91 6.81 4.71
N THR A 77 3.67 6.64 5.79
CA THR A 77 5.13 6.88 5.78
C THR A 77 5.90 6.00 4.78
N LEU A 78 5.38 4.83 4.41
CA LEU A 78 5.96 3.96 3.39
C LEU A 78 5.91 4.57 1.98
N PHE A 79 4.89 5.39 1.70
CA PHE A 79 4.74 6.13 0.44
C PHE A 79 5.32 7.54 0.51
N GLY A 80 6.05 7.85 1.58
CA GLY A 80 6.71 9.14 1.77
C GLY A 80 5.77 10.26 2.21
N GLU A 81 4.61 9.92 2.77
CA GLU A 81 3.80 10.92 3.46
C GLU A 81 4.39 11.29 4.81
N GLU A 82 4.20 12.54 5.19
CA GLU A 82 4.60 13.04 6.48
C GLU A 82 3.63 14.11 6.97
N PHE A 83 3.46 14.18 8.29
CA PHE A 83 2.73 15.27 8.90
C PHE A 83 3.52 16.58 8.73
N ILE A 84 2.90 17.56 8.09
CA ILE A 84 3.43 18.90 7.90
C ILE A 84 2.50 19.88 8.59
N PRO A 85 3.00 20.70 9.52
CA PRO A 85 2.21 21.73 10.19
C PRO A 85 1.56 22.72 9.21
N GLN A 86 0.48 23.34 9.67
CA GLN A 86 -0.19 24.42 8.97
C GLN A 86 0.75 25.60 8.69
N VAL A 87 0.54 26.24 7.54
CA VAL A 87 1.34 27.39 7.09
C VAL A 87 0.98 28.60 7.97
N PRO A 88 1.96 29.40 8.43
CA PRO A 88 1.68 30.62 9.19
C PRO A 88 0.77 31.59 8.42
N PRO A 89 -0.16 32.31 9.08
CA PRO A 89 -1.03 33.26 8.39
C PRO A 89 -0.26 34.31 7.59
N GLY A 90 -0.63 34.49 6.32
CA GLY A 90 -0.04 35.49 5.43
C GLY A 90 1.18 35.02 4.64
N GLU A 91 1.61 33.76 4.82
CA GLU A 91 2.57 33.06 3.95
C GLU A 91 1.84 32.16 2.95
N PHE A 92 2.38 31.98 1.75
CA PHE A 92 1.78 31.07 0.78
C PHE A 92 1.93 29.61 1.21
N GLY A 93 0.86 28.82 1.10
CA GLY A 93 0.98 27.37 1.03
C GLY A 93 -0.35 26.63 1.06
N VAL A 94 -0.29 25.39 0.60
CA VAL A 94 -1.44 24.51 0.42
C VAL A 94 -1.15 23.15 1.06
N ARG A 95 -2.14 22.54 1.71
CA ARG A 95 -1.98 21.23 2.35
C ARG A 95 -3.22 20.38 2.15
N PHE A 96 -3.06 19.07 2.02
CA PHE A 96 -4.16 18.15 2.28
C PHE A 96 -4.50 18.14 3.77
N GLN A 97 -5.79 17.96 4.07
CA GLN A 97 -6.30 17.57 5.39
C GLN A 97 -6.74 16.12 5.34
N LEU A 98 -6.11 15.29 6.15
CA LEU A 98 -6.38 13.85 6.14
C LEU A 98 -7.56 13.49 7.06
N PRO A 99 -8.54 12.70 6.61
CA PRO A 99 -9.57 12.18 7.48
C PRO A 99 -9.03 11.07 8.41
N PRO A 100 -9.71 10.75 9.52
CA PRO A 100 -10.83 11.49 10.08
C PRO A 100 -10.41 12.76 10.86
N ASP A 101 -9.11 12.92 11.15
CA ASP A 101 -8.58 14.07 11.91
C ASP A 101 -8.07 15.17 10.99
N THR A 102 -8.95 16.12 10.67
CA THR A 102 -8.65 17.27 9.79
C THR A 102 -7.56 18.22 10.32
N SER A 103 -6.99 17.98 11.50
CA SER A 103 -5.81 18.70 12.00
C SER A 103 -4.49 18.10 11.48
N ILE A 104 -4.52 16.88 10.96
CA ILE A 104 -3.39 16.23 10.31
C ILE A 104 -3.31 16.74 8.88
N THR A 105 -2.19 17.35 8.53
CA THR A 105 -1.95 17.89 7.20
C THR A 105 -0.67 17.40 6.57
N THR A 106 -0.63 17.33 5.25
CA THR A 106 0.47 16.79 4.45
C THR A 106 0.51 17.48 3.08
N ILE A 107 1.56 17.23 2.30
CA ILE A 107 1.64 17.61 0.88
C ILE A 107 1.41 16.42 -0.06
N LYS A 108 1.31 15.21 0.50
CA LYS A 108 1.12 13.98 -0.25
C LYS A 108 0.01 13.16 0.43
N ASP A 109 -0.97 12.73 -0.35
CA ASP A 109 -2.14 11.96 0.12
C ASP A 109 -2.42 10.80 -0.84
N ILE A 110 -2.12 9.58 -0.40
CA ILE A 110 -2.18 8.31 -1.10
C ILE A 110 -3.33 7.51 -0.52
N ARG A 111 -4.44 7.48 -1.23
CA ARG A 111 -5.64 6.80 -0.75
C ARG A 111 -5.61 5.32 -1.07
N PHE A 112 -6.22 4.55 -0.17
CA PHE A 112 -6.56 3.16 -0.44
C PHE A 112 -7.35 3.08 -1.75
N GLY A 113 -6.95 2.21 -2.66
CA GLY A 113 -7.85 1.92 -3.77
C GLY A 113 -7.48 0.70 -4.60
N CYS A 114 -8.48 -0.17 -4.76
CA CYS A 114 -8.36 -1.46 -5.44
C CYS A 114 -9.12 -1.57 -6.76
N TYR A 115 -10.17 -0.76 -6.95
CA TYR A 115 -11.18 -0.99 -7.98
C TYR A 115 -11.41 0.24 -8.87
N TRP A 116 -12.21 0.04 -9.92
CA TRP A 116 -12.63 1.05 -10.88
C TRP A 116 -13.48 2.16 -10.23
N ALA A 117 -13.35 3.38 -10.74
CA ALA A 117 -14.22 4.53 -10.43
C ALA A 117 -14.47 4.80 -8.94
N THR A 118 -13.54 4.43 -8.06
CA THR A 118 -13.57 4.93 -6.69
C THR A 118 -13.29 6.42 -6.74
N GLY A 119 -14.30 7.21 -6.38
CA GLY A 119 -14.15 8.63 -6.17
C GLY A 119 -13.41 8.85 -4.85
N HIS A 120 -12.29 9.57 -4.87
CA HIS A 120 -11.59 9.96 -3.64
C HIS A 120 -11.72 11.47 -3.42
N GLU A 121 -12.13 11.84 -2.20
CA GLU A 121 -12.29 13.22 -1.78
C GLU A 121 -11.05 13.64 -0.99
N HIS A 122 -10.38 14.68 -1.48
CA HIS A 122 -9.21 15.28 -0.86
C HIS A 122 -9.57 16.70 -0.44
N LEU A 123 -9.65 16.95 0.86
CA LEU A 123 -9.87 18.30 1.39
C LEU A 123 -8.54 19.03 1.49
N LEU A 124 -8.47 20.26 0.98
CA LEU A 124 -7.25 21.07 1.01
C LEU A 124 -7.46 22.34 1.84
N ASP A 125 -6.44 22.71 2.61
CA ASP A 125 -6.27 24.04 3.19
C ASP A 125 -5.51 24.94 2.21
N LEU A 126 -6.02 26.15 2.01
CA LEU A 126 -5.43 27.19 1.17
C LEU A 126 -5.00 28.37 2.03
N ASN A 127 -3.69 28.62 2.11
CA ASN A 127 -3.13 29.80 2.76
C ASN A 127 -2.56 30.76 1.73
N TYR A 128 -3.10 31.96 1.71
CA TYR A 128 -2.74 33.00 0.76
C TYR A 128 -1.62 33.86 1.33
N GLN A 129 -0.61 34.18 0.51
CA GLN A 129 0.33 35.23 0.86
C GLN A 129 -0.44 36.56 1.04
N THR A 130 0.03 37.40 1.97
CA THR A 130 -0.46 38.77 2.11
C THR A 130 -0.44 39.51 0.77
N GLY A 131 -1.61 39.95 0.31
CA GLY A 131 -1.77 40.68 -0.96
C GLY A 131 -2.10 39.80 -2.16
N SER A 132 -2.08 38.47 -2.02
CA SER A 132 -2.54 37.55 -3.07
C SER A 132 -4.06 37.56 -3.16
N SER A 133 -4.59 37.59 -4.38
CA SER A 133 -6.03 37.57 -4.63
C SER A 133 -6.54 36.21 -5.10
N SER A 134 -5.63 35.34 -5.58
CA SER A 134 -5.96 34.03 -6.13
C SER A 134 -4.79 33.04 -6.01
N ILE A 135 -5.13 31.75 -6.01
CA ILE A 135 -4.17 30.65 -6.18
C ILE A 135 -4.54 29.92 -7.46
N SER A 136 -3.59 29.80 -8.38
CA SER A 136 -3.74 29.04 -9.62
C SER A 136 -3.28 27.60 -9.40
N VAL A 137 -4.03 26.65 -9.95
CA VAL A 137 -3.69 25.22 -9.97
C VAL A 137 -3.33 24.82 -11.39
N PHE A 138 -2.24 24.07 -11.54
CA PHE A 138 -1.72 23.56 -12.80
C PHE A 138 -1.29 22.09 -12.67
N TRP A 139 -1.38 21.33 -13.75
CA TRP A 139 -0.83 19.97 -13.84
C TRP A 139 -0.42 19.61 -15.27
N GLU A 140 0.48 18.63 -15.38
CA GLU A 140 0.96 18.05 -16.64
C GLU A 140 1.31 16.57 -16.42
N TRP A 141 0.37 15.66 -16.73
CA TRP A 141 0.54 14.21 -16.50
C TRP A 141 0.81 13.41 -17.77
N GLY A 142 0.90 14.08 -18.92
CA GLY A 142 1.06 13.44 -20.23
C GLY A 142 -0.20 12.72 -20.69
N THR A 143 -0.17 12.24 -21.94
CA THR A 143 -1.32 11.60 -22.60
C THR A 143 -1.16 10.07 -22.60
N TRP A 144 -2.26 9.35 -22.34
CA TRP A 144 -2.49 7.94 -22.69
C TRP A 144 -1.76 6.88 -21.87
N ASP A 145 -2.17 6.72 -20.62
CA ASP A 145 -2.40 5.37 -20.13
C ASP A 145 -3.88 5.20 -19.82
N VAL A 146 -4.49 4.11 -20.28
CA VAL A 146 -5.93 3.83 -20.09
C VAL A 146 -6.30 3.67 -18.62
N TYR A 147 -5.31 3.71 -17.73
CA TYR A 147 -5.39 3.44 -16.30
C TYR A 147 -5.10 4.67 -15.43
N SER A 148 -5.26 5.86 -16.00
CA SER A 148 -4.90 7.12 -15.36
C SER A 148 -6.07 7.79 -14.65
N LEU A 149 -5.77 8.85 -13.89
CA LEU A 149 -6.75 9.81 -13.37
C LEU A 149 -7.64 10.29 -14.53
N ASP A 150 -8.88 9.85 -14.52
CA ASP A 150 -9.83 10.00 -15.64
C ASP A 150 -10.58 11.32 -15.56
N TRP A 151 -10.93 11.73 -14.34
CA TRP A 151 -11.53 13.01 -14.09
C TRP A 151 -11.14 13.60 -12.74
N VAL A 152 -11.20 14.92 -12.66
CA VAL A 152 -10.92 15.73 -11.48
C VAL A 152 -11.97 16.81 -11.39
N GLU A 153 -12.62 16.92 -10.24
CA GLU A 153 -13.53 18.02 -9.91
C GLU A 153 -12.99 18.82 -8.74
N PHE A 154 -12.97 20.14 -8.90
CA PHE A 154 -12.71 21.08 -7.83
C PHE A 154 -14.05 21.54 -7.28
N ILE A 155 -14.28 21.36 -5.99
CA ILE A 155 -15.56 21.61 -5.33
C ILE A 155 -15.35 22.61 -4.20
N ASN A 156 -16.33 23.50 -4.00
CA ASN A 156 -16.40 24.34 -2.82
C ASN A 156 -17.00 23.52 -1.67
N PRO A 157 -16.22 23.12 -0.66
CA PRO A 157 -16.67 22.20 0.39
C PRO A 157 -17.74 22.81 1.29
N PHE A 158 -17.91 24.14 1.29
CA PHE A 158 -18.93 24.81 2.10
C PHE A 158 -20.31 24.84 1.43
N THR A 159 -20.37 24.67 0.11
CA THR A 159 -21.61 24.81 -0.67
C THR A 159 -21.93 23.60 -1.53
N GLY A 160 -20.96 22.70 -1.75
CA GLY A 160 -21.05 21.61 -2.72
C GLY A 160 -21.01 22.09 -4.18
N GLN A 161 -20.72 23.37 -4.43
CA GLN A 161 -20.65 23.90 -5.78
C GLN A 161 -19.38 23.40 -6.48
N THR A 162 -19.53 22.72 -7.62
CA THR A 162 -18.43 22.46 -8.55
C THR A 162 -17.88 23.77 -9.09
N LEU A 163 -16.59 24.02 -8.82
CA LEU A 163 -15.85 25.19 -9.26
C LEU A 163 -15.22 24.98 -10.64
N ALA A 164 -14.74 23.76 -10.90
CA ALA A 164 -14.22 23.32 -12.20
C ALA A 164 -14.26 21.79 -12.28
N SER A 165 -14.46 21.25 -13.49
CA SER A 165 -14.37 19.81 -13.77
C SER A 165 -13.50 19.60 -15.00
N PHE A 166 -12.67 18.57 -14.93
CA PHE A 166 -11.76 18.16 -16.00
C PHE A 166 -11.93 16.66 -16.20
N SER A 167 -12.01 16.22 -17.45
CA SER A 167 -12.09 14.79 -17.81
C SER A 167 -11.19 14.55 -18.99
N TRP A 168 -10.58 13.37 -19.08
CA TRP A 168 -9.74 12.96 -20.22
C TRP A 168 -8.73 14.07 -20.57
N SER A 169 -8.01 14.60 -19.57
CA SER A 169 -7.24 15.85 -19.69
C SER A 169 -5.74 15.55 -19.90
N PRO A 170 -5.28 15.40 -21.15
CA PRO A 170 -3.86 15.43 -21.45
C PRO A 170 -3.25 16.84 -21.48
N ASP A 171 -4.04 17.91 -21.33
CA ASP A 171 -3.58 19.25 -21.62
C ASP A 171 -3.55 20.11 -20.37
N THR A 172 -2.42 20.81 -20.20
CA THR A 172 -2.18 21.90 -19.25
C THR A 172 -3.46 22.68 -18.95
N SER A 173 -4.10 22.31 -17.86
CA SER A 173 -5.37 22.89 -17.45
C SER A 173 -5.09 23.77 -16.25
N PHE A 174 -5.61 24.99 -16.30
CA PHE A 174 -5.43 25.98 -15.23
C PHE A 174 -6.79 26.30 -14.62
N PHE A 175 -6.82 26.39 -13.30
CA PHE A 175 -7.99 26.81 -12.54
C PHE A 175 -7.55 27.79 -11.45
N ALA A 176 -8.20 28.97 -11.37
CA ALA A 176 -7.87 29.99 -10.39
C ALA A 176 -8.91 29.99 -9.24
N ILE A 177 -8.44 29.75 -8.02
CA ILE A 177 -9.24 29.72 -6.81
C ILE A 177 -9.26 31.13 -6.20
N PRO A 178 -10.43 31.76 -6.03
CA PRO A 178 -10.52 33.09 -5.45
C PRO A 178 -10.17 33.05 -3.95
N SER A 179 -9.50 34.09 -3.46
CA SER A 179 -9.14 34.27 -2.03
C SER A 179 -10.31 34.31 -1.04
N SER A 180 -11.56 34.31 -1.52
CA SER A 180 -12.74 34.09 -0.67
C SER A 180 -12.87 32.65 -0.17
N LEU A 181 -12.13 31.70 -0.74
CA LEU A 181 -12.10 30.31 -0.32
C LEU A 181 -10.77 30.02 0.36
N THR A 182 -10.81 29.56 1.61
CA THR A 182 -9.64 29.06 2.34
C THR A 182 -9.53 27.54 2.33
N LYS A 183 -10.52 26.87 1.72
CA LYS A 183 -10.54 25.43 1.51
C LYS A 183 -11.19 25.11 0.17
N ILE A 184 -10.70 24.04 -0.46
CA ILE A 184 -11.36 23.40 -1.60
C ILE A 184 -11.34 21.89 -1.37
N GLU A 185 -12.22 21.20 -2.06
CA GLU A 185 -12.18 19.74 -2.16
C GLU A 185 -11.81 19.38 -3.59
N ILE A 186 -10.91 18.40 -3.73
CA ILE A 186 -10.61 17.76 -5.00
C ILE A 186 -11.26 16.38 -4.96
N TRP A 187 -12.22 16.17 -5.85
CA TRP A 187 -12.82 14.87 -6.07
C TRP A 187 -12.19 14.25 -7.32
N THR A 188 -11.57 13.10 -7.16
CA THR A 188 -10.85 12.42 -8.24
C THR A 188 -11.52 11.12 -8.61
N GLY A 189 -11.53 10.79 -9.90
CA GLY A 189 -11.88 9.46 -10.37
C GLY A 189 -10.82 8.90 -11.29
N TYR A 190 -10.62 7.60 -11.20
CA TYR A 190 -9.62 6.85 -11.96
C TYR A 190 -10.34 5.99 -13.00
N GLY A 191 -9.87 6.07 -14.25
CA GLY A 191 -10.45 5.36 -15.38
C GLY A 191 -9.64 4.13 -15.76
N GLY A 192 -10.24 3.28 -16.58
CA GLY A 192 -9.61 2.07 -17.09
C GLY A 192 -9.97 0.78 -16.37
N THR A 193 -9.43 -0.31 -16.91
CA THR A 193 -9.53 -1.66 -16.35
C THR A 193 -8.16 -2.07 -15.82
N LEU A 194 -7.90 -1.96 -14.53
CA LEU A 194 -6.82 -2.73 -13.89
C LEU A 194 -7.32 -3.34 -12.59
N SER A 195 -7.54 -4.64 -12.62
CA SER A 195 -6.41 -5.55 -12.49
C SER A 195 -6.25 -6.26 -13.82
N THR A 196 -5.10 -6.10 -14.49
CA THR A 196 -4.78 -7.13 -15.48
C THR A 196 -4.50 -8.43 -14.77
N VAL A 197 -4.04 -8.42 -13.50
CA VAL A 197 -3.83 -9.63 -12.71
C VAL A 197 -5.17 -10.34 -12.50
N GLU A 198 -5.33 -11.45 -13.20
CA GLU A 198 -6.48 -12.32 -13.11
C GLU A 198 -6.02 -13.57 -12.36
N TYR A 199 -6.79 -13.95 -11.34
CA TYR A 199 -6.65 -15.22 -10.64
C TYR A 199 -7.92 -16.01 -10.91
N GLU A 200 -7.79 -17.30 -11.18
CA GLU A 200 -8.93 -18.21 -11.30
C GLU A 200 -8.63 -19.43 -10.43
N LEU A 201 -9.37 -19.58 -9.34
CA LEU A 201 -9.29 -20.67 -8.38
C LEU A 201 -10.02 -21.87 -8.97
N TYR A 202 -9.28 -22.96 -9.16
CA TYR A 202 -9.84 -24.19 -9.70
C TYR A 202 -10.26 -25.17 -8.61
N THR A 203 -9.48 -25.30 -7.54
CA THR A 203 -9.80 -26.18 -6.41
C THR A 203 -9.27 -25.64 -5.09
N PRO A 204 -9.99 -25.82 -3.97
CA PRO A 204 -11.41 -26.16 -3.91
C PRO A 204 -12.28 -24.99 -4.41
N ASN A 205 -13.29 -25.30 -5.20
CA ASN A 205 -14.14 -24.28 -5.84
C ASN A 205 -15.65 -24.50 -5.57
N GLY A 206 -16.02 -25.56 -4.86
CA GLY A 206 -17.36 -25.73 -4.31
C GLY A 206 -17.87 -27.17 -4.34
N GLY A 207 -18.54 -27.57 -3.26
CA GLY A 207 -19.17 -28.88 -3.11
C GLY A 207 -18.22 -30.03 -2.77
N GLU A 208 -16.91 -29.79 -2.68
CA GLU A 208 -15.96 -30.80 -2.23
C GLU A 208 -16.18 -31.14 -0.75
N ILE A 209 -15.81 -32.37 -0.36
CA ILE A 209 -15.75 -32.81 1.04
C ILE A 209 -14.31 -33.17 1.33
N LEU A 210 -13.67 -32.38 2.19
CA LEU A 210 -12.28 -32.53 2.59
C LEU A 210 -12.20 -33.15 3.98
N GLU A 211 -11.24 -34.03 4.19
CA GLU A 211 -10.95 -34.59 5.51
C GLU A 211 -9.91 -33.72 6.23
N GLY A 212 -10.25 -33.26 7.43
CA GLY A 212 -9.34 -32.51 8.29
C GLY A 212 -8.08 -33.30 8.62
N GLY A 213 -6.93 -32.62 8.63
CA GLY A 213 -5.62 -33.23 8.87
C GLY A 213 -4.97 -33.88 7.64
N ASN A 214 -5.68 -33.99 6.52
CA ASN A 214 -5.08 -34.42 5.25
C ASN A 214 -4.49 -33.26 4.47
N ILE A 215 -3.59 -33.59 3.54
CA ILE A 215 -3.07 -32.64 2.55
C ILE A 215 -4.05 -32.57 1.37
N TYR A 216 -4.40 -31.36 0.95
CA TYR A 216 -5.19 -31.08 -0.23
C TYR A 216 -4.46 -30.08 -1.14
N GLU A 217 -4.60 -30.22 -2.45
CA GLU A 217 -4.02 -29.26 -3.40
C GLU A 217 -5.01 -28.14 -3.70
N ILE A 218 -4.58 -26.91 -3.39
CA ILE A 218 -5.21 -25.69 -3.88
C ILE A 218 -4.61 -25.41 -5.26
N THR A 219 -5.43 -25.27 -6.29
CA THR A 219 -4.95 -25.06 -7.67
C THR A 219 -5.62 -23.85 -8.31
N TRP A 220 -4.89 -23.20 -9.20
CA TRP A 220 -5.35 -21.96 -9.83
C TRP A 220 -4.70 -21.73 -11.19
N TRP A 221 -5.28 -20.81 -11.95
CA TRP A 221 -4.64 -20.11 -13.04
C TRP A 221 -4.38 -18.66 -12.67
N SER A 222 -3.31 -18.09 -13.24
CA SER A 222 -3.06 -16.66 -13.19
C SER A 222 -2.46 -16.21 -14.50
N ASN A 223 -2.63 -14.94 -14.84
CA ASN A 223 -2.03 -14.40 -16.05
C ASN A 223 -0.58 -13.89 -15.87
N GLU A 224 0.07 -14.26 -14.77
CA GLU A 224 1.50 -14.03 -14.47
C GLU A 224 1.93 -12.56 -14.32
N LEU A 225 0.99 -11.62 -14.27
CA LEU A 225 1.31 -10.20 -14.13
C LEU A 225 1.60 -9.80 -12.68
N ALA A 226 1.03 -10.52 -11.70
CA ALA A 226 1.51 -10.48 -10.33
C ALA A 226 2.51 -11.63 -10.11
N PRO A 227 3.73 -11.35 -9.63
CA PRO A 227 4.69 -12.41 -9.31
C PRO A 227 4.26 -13.24 -8.08
N TRP A 228 3.47 -12.66 -7.17
CA TRP A 228 3.07 -13.30 -5.91
C TRP A 228 1.58 -13.13 -5.63
N MET A 229 1.06 -14.00 -4.77
CA MET A 229 -0.32 -13.95 -4.24
C MET A 229 -0.39 -14.55 -2.84
N ASP A 230 -1.44 -14.22 -2.13
CA ASP A 230 -1.79 -14.81 -0.85
C ASP A 230 -2.89 -15.86 -1.04
N ILE A 231 -2.94 -16.83 -0.14
CA ILE A 231 -3.97 -17.88 -0.07
C ILE A 231 -4.59 -17.83 1.32
N GLU A 232 -5.91 -17.68 1.37
CA GLU A 232 -6.64 -17.54 2.63
C GLU A 232 -7.82 -18.52 2.69
N PHE A 233 -8.16 -18.90 3.92
CA PHE A 233 -9.20 -19.85 4.25
C PHE A 233 -10.24 -19.25 5.19
N SER A 234 -11.51 -19.44 4.84
CA SER A 234 -12.64 -19.15 5.70
C SER A 234 -13.38 -20.43 6.06
N SER A 235 -13.87 -20.52 7.30
CA SER A 235 -14.75 -21.60 7.78
C SER A 235 -16.16 -21.11 8.10
N ASP A 236 -16.46 -19.85 7.78
CA ASP A 236 -17.66 -19.11 8.18
C ASP A 236 -18.24 -18.28 7.02
N SER A 237 -18.24 -18.86 5.81
CA SER A 237 -18.79 -18.26 4.59
C SER A 237 -18.19 -16.89 4.25
N GLY A 238 -16.90 -16.70 4.53
CA GLY A 238 -16.15 -15.49 4.18
C GLY A 238 -16.29 -14.34 5.19
N THR A 239 -16.88 -14.59 6.37
CA THR A 239 -16.97 -13.59 7.44
C THR A 239 -15.60 -13.30 8.04
N THR A 240 -14.79 -14.34 8.22
CA THR A 240 -13.39 -14.24 8.63
C THR A 240 -12.49 -15.06 7.70
N TRP A 241 -11.29 -14.54 7.47
CA TRP A 241 -10.28 -15.13 6.59
C TRP A 241 -8.99 -15.34 7.36
N ASN A 242 -8.45 -16.56 7.30
CA ASN A 242 -7.19 -16.95 7.93
C ASN A 242 -6.15 -17.19 6.84
N LEU A 243 -4.96 -16.61 7.00
CA LEU A 243 -3.85 -16.80 6.07
C LEU A 243 -3.38 -18.26 6.09
N ILE A 244 -3.39 -18.92 4.92
CA ILE A 244 -2.73 -20.22 4.69
C ILE A 244 -1.26 -19.97 4.32
N ALA A 245 -1.04 -19.08 3.34
CA ALA A 245 0.28 -18.74 2.84
C ALA A 245 0.27 -17.34 2.23
N ASP A 246 1.36 -16.61 2.40
CA ASP A 246 1.63 -15.35 1.73
C ASP A 246 2.73 -15.49 0.68
N SER A 247 2.83 -14.52 -0.23
CA SER A 247 3.93 -14.42 -1.21
C SER A 247 4.14 -15.69 -2.07
N VAL A 248 3.05 -16.42 -2.37
CA VAL A 248 3.07 -17.62 -3.19
C VAL A 248 3.32 -17.23 -4.65
N TRP A 249 4.33 -17.82 -5.29
CA TRP A 249 4.59 -17.58 -6.72
C TRP A 249 3.38 -18.02 -7.55
N THR A 250 2.80 -17.07 -8.28
CA THR A 250 1.58 -17.27 -9.07
C THR A 250 1.77 -18.32 -10.18
N THR A 251 2.99 -18.43 -10.71
CA THR A 251 3.40 -19.41 -11.72
C THR A 251 3.42 -20.87 -11.22
N ASN A 252 3.42 -21.10 -9.91
CA ASN A 252 3.35 -22.46 -9.36
C ASN A 252 2.04 -23.19 -9.69
N SER A 253 0.96 -22.43 -9.94
CA SER A 253 -0.40 -22.92 -10.26
C SER A 253 -1.00 -23.90 -9.24
N SER A 254 -0.33 -24.12 -8.11
CA SER A 254 -0.69 -25.09 -7.07
C SER A 254 0.00 -24.80 -5.74
N TYR A 255 -0.68 -25.13 -4.64
CA TYR A 255 -0.17 -25.07 -3.27
C TYR A 255 -0.67 -26.26 -2.45
N SER A 256 0.26 -26.92 -1.75
CA SER A 256 -0.05 -28.06 -0.88
C SER A 256 -0.52 -27.56 0.49
N TRP A 257 -1.82 -27.67 0.75
CA TRP A 257 -2.47 -27.17 1.96
C TRP A 257 -2.75 -28.32 2.95
N LEU A 258 -2.32 -28.15 4.21
CA LEU A 258 -2.75 -29.01 5.30
C LEU A 258 -4.13 -28.53 5.79
N VAL A 259 -5.17 -29.30 5.47
CA VAL A 259 -6.55 -28.99 5.84
C VAL A 259 -6.67 -28.95 7.36
N PRO A 260 -7.19 -27.86 7.97
CA PRO A 260 -7.32 -27.77 9.41
C PRO A 260 -8.25 -28.87 9.94
N ASN A 261 -7.95 -29.37 11.14
CA ASN A 261 -8.75 -30.41 11.78
C ASN A 261 -9.98 -29.81 12.48
N ILE A 262 -10.95 -29.40 11.68
CA ILE A 262 -12.22 -28.80 12.10
C ILE A 262 -13.39 -29.43 11.33
N GLU A 263 -14.62 -29.14 11.74
CA GLU A 263 -15.83 -29.50 11.02
C GLU A 263 -16.58 -28.23 10.62
N SER A 264 -16.80 -28.04 9.31
CA SER A 264 -17.59 -26.93 8.78
C SER A 264 -18.08 -27.22 7.37
N GLU A 265 -19.36 -26.93 7.11
CA GLU A 265 -20.00 -26.99 5.78
C GLU A 265 -19.90 -25.66 5.02
N ASN A 266 -19.27 -24.64 5.64
CA ASN A 266 -19.27 -23.25 5.18
C ASN A 266 -17.87 -22.78 4.80
N CYS A 267 -17.04 -23.67 4.26
CA CYS A 267 -15.65 -23.39 3.96
C CYS A 267 -15.49 -22.72 2.60
N LEU A 268 -14.57 -21.76 2.51
CA LEU A 268 -14.16 -21.10 1.27
C LEU A 268 -12.64 -20.94 1.23
N ILE A 269 -12.07 -20.94 0.04
CA ILE A 269 -10.72 -20.50 -0.24
C ILE A 269 -10.80 -19.21 -1.05
N ARG A 270 -9.84 -18.32 -0.85
CA ARG A 270 -9.57 -17.25 -1.78
C ARG A 270 -8.09 -17.14 -2.07
N ILE A 271 -7.76 -16.71 -3.28
CA ILE A 271 -6.40 -16.51 -3.75
C ILE A 271 -6.28 -15.13 -4.33
N GLY A 272 -5.15 -14.47 -4.14
CA GLY A 272 -4.79 -13.31 -4.94
C GLY A 272 -3.97 -12.26 -4.21
N GLY A 273 -3.82 -11.10 -4.83
CA GLY A 273 -2.97 -10.02 -4.33
C GLY A 273 -3.71 -9.23 -3.26
N TYR A 274 -3.33 -9.44 -2.00
CA TYR A 274 -3.76 -8.56 -0.93
C TYR A 274 -3.31 -7.12 -1.23
N PRO A 275 -4.16 -6.11 -0.97
CA PRO A 275 -5.55 -6.19 -0.50
C PRO A 275 -6.64 -6.22 -1.58
N CYS A 276 -6.30 -6.24 -2.87
CA CYS A 276 -7.22 -5.74 -3.90
C CYS A 276 -7.81 -6.76 -4.89
N ASN A 277 -7.15 -7.88 -5.14
CA ASN A 277 -7.61 -8.83 -6.14
C ASN A 277 -7.63 -10.21 -5.53
N PHE A 278 -8.81 -10.69 -5.17
CA PHE A 278 -9.02 -12.07 -4.76
C PHE A 278 -10.01 -12.73 -5.70
N ASP A 279 -9.68 -13.95 -6.14
CA ASP A 279 -10.69 -14.89 -6.59
C ASP A 279 -11.08 -15.81 -5.44
N VAL A 280 -12.37 -16.13 -5.34
CA VAL A 280 -12.98 -16.84 -4.21
C VAL A 280 -13.68 -18.08 -4.75
N SER A 281 -13.69 -19.18 -3.98
CA SER A 281 -14.46 -20.38 -4.34
C SER A 281 -15.91 -20.02 -4.76
N ASP A 282 -16.35 -20.51 -5.91
CA ASP A 282 -17.68 -20.29 -6.49
C ASP A 282 -18.83 -20.74 -5.58
N SER A 283 -18.56 -21.72 -4.72
CA SER A 283 -19.48 -22.22 -3.70
C SER A 283 -18.73 -22.76 -2.49
N VAL A 284 -19.47 -22.95 -1.39
CA VAL A 284 -18.90 -23.55 -0.18
C VAL A 284 -18.47 -25.00 -0.41
N PHE A 285 -17.37 -25.40 0.23
CA PHE A 285 -17.00 -26.80 0.41
C PHE A 285 -17.12 -27.20 1.89
N THR A 286 -17.05 -28.50 2.16
CA THR A 286 -17.17 -29.05 3.51
C THR A 286 -15.82 -29.58 3.99
N ILE A 287 -15.46 -29.34 5.25
CA ILE A 287 -14.41 -30.06 5.96
C ILE A 287 -15.08 -30.94 7.01
N THR A 288 -14.76 -32.23 7.02
CA THR A 288 -15.17 -33.20 8.04
C THR A 288 -13.98 -33.63 8.88
N ASN A 289 -14.21 -33.91 10.17
CA ASN A 289 -13.19 -34.54 11.00
C ASN A 289 -12.79 -35.91 10.44
N PRO A 290 -11.51 -36.31 10.54
CA PRO A 290 -11.10 -37.66 10.19
C PRO A 290 -11.84 -38.65 11.09
N VAL A 291 -12.37 -39.72 10.49
CA VAL A 291 -13.07 -40.77 11.25
C VAL A 291 -12.08 -41.38 12.24
N SER A 292 -12.25 -41.10 13.52
CA SER A 292 -11.59 -41.86 14.58
C SER A 292 -12.22 -43.24 14.59
N ILE A 293 -11.49 -44.24 14.09
CA ILE A 293 -11.83 -45.64 14.37
C ILE A 293 -11.50 -45.84 15.85
N GLU A 294 -12.52 -45.81 16.71
CA GLU A 294 -12.37 -46.36 18.05
C GLU A 294 -12.26 -47.89 17.93
N ASP A 295 -11.15 -48.44 18.41
CA ASP A 295 -10.88 -49.87 18.51
C ASP A 295 -11.80 -50.58 19.54
#